data_AF-A0A347AJM3-F1
#
_entry.id   AF-A0A347AJM3-F1
#
_cell.length_a   1.000
_cell.length_b   1.000
_cell.length_c   1.000
_cell.angle_alpha   90.00
_cell.angle_beta   90.00
_cell.angle_gamma   90.00
#
_symmetry.space_group_name_H-M   'P 1'
#
loop_
_entity.id
_entity.type
_entity.pdbx_description
1 polymer ?
#
loop_
_entity_poly.entity_id
_entity_poly.type
_entity_poly.pdbx_seq_one_letter_code
_entity_poly.pdbx_strand_id
1 'polypeptide(L)'
;MDENKIEDWYVVCRNTKCRHRFPIPPDTAVEWKKQKFRGVCGHGEDKVILELKEPVECPECGEESYRTIPRNFRGPTSKSCSV
;
A
#
# COMPACT_ATOMS: atom_id res chain seq x y z
N MET A 1 5.24 4.74 -19.89
CA MET A 1 5.81 4.67 -18.53
C MET A 1 4.82 5.42 -17.66
N ASP A 2 3.90 4.70 -17.03
CA ASP A 2 2.93 5.31 -16.12
C ASP A 2 3.68 5.93 -14.95
N GLU A 3 3.69 7.25 -14.91
CA GLU A 3 4.26 8.04 -13.82
C GLU A 3 3.48 7.71 -12.56
N ASN A 4 4.03 6.86 -11.69
CA ASN A 4 3.40 6.52 -10.42
C ASN A 4 3.41 7.79 -9.55
N LYS A 5 2.24 8.35 -9.23
CA LYS A 5 2.12 9.54 -8.37
C LYS A 5 1.77 9.12 -6.95
N ILE A 6 2.19 9.90 -5.96
CA ILE A 6 1.85 9.66 -4.53
C ILE A 6 0.33 9.69 -4.33
N GLU A 7 -0.37 10.53 -5.09
CA GLU A 7 -1.82 10.66 -5.08
C GLU A 7 -2.54 9.36 -5.47
N ASP A 8 -1.88 8.44 -6.17
CA ASP A 8 -2.41 7.12 -6.52
C ASP A 8 -2.26 6.09 -5.39
N TRP A 9 -1.88 6.52 -4.18
CA TRP A 9 -1.69 5.66 -3.01
C TRP A 9 -2.52 6.13 -1.80
N TYR A 10 -2.88 5.17 -0.96
CA TYR A 10 -3.53 5.37 0.33
C TYR A 10 -2.71 4.75 1.45
N VAL A 11 -2.74 5.36 2.62
CA VAL A 11 -2.35 4.70 3.87
C VAL A 11 -3.53 3.87 4.34
N VAL A 12 -3.25 2.65 4.79
CA VAL A 12 -4.24 1.77 5.43
C VAL A 12 -3.88 1.67 6.89
N CYS A 13 -4.83 2.01 7.74
CA CYS A 13 -4.68 1.83 9.18
C CYS A 13 -4.35 0.37 9.51
N ARG A 14 -3.29 0.15 10.30
CA ARG A 14 -2.85 -1.18 10.74
C ARG A 14 -3.85 -1.82 11.72
N ASN A 15 -4.61 -1.00 12.45
CA ASN A 15 -5.62 -1.49 13.38
C ASN A 15 -6.69 -2.28 12.61
N THR A 16 -6.81 -3.56 12.94
CA THR A 16 -7.69 -4.50 12.24
C THR A 16 -9.17 -4.23 12.46
N LYS A 17 -9.54 -3.44 13.48
CA LYS A 17 -10.91 -2.97 13.71
C LYS A 17 -11.24 -1.73 12.89
N CYS A 18 -10.25 -0.84 12.71
CA CYS A 18 -10.41 0.40 11.96
C CYS A 18 -10.33 0.15 10.45
N ARG A 19 -9.19 -0.36 9.95
CA ARG A 19 -8.90 -0.61 8.52
C ARG A 19 -9.20 0.60 7.61
N HIS A 20 -9.30 1.79 8.17
CA HIS A 20 -9.61 3.01 7.44
C HIS A 20 -8.52 3.29 6.40
N ARG A 21 -8.93 3.77 5.22
CA ARG A 21 -8.04 4.11 4.12
C ARG A 21 -8.09 5.61 3.90
N PHE A 22 -6.94 6.25 3.94
CA PHE A 22 -6.85 7.71 3.89
C PHE A 22 -5.69 8.16 3.01
N PRO A 23 -5.75 9.37 2.43
CA PRO A 23 -4.65 9.91 1.63
C PRO A 23 -3.38 10.05 2.47
N ILE A 24 -2.22 9.86 1.82
CA ILE A 24 -0.93 10.16 2.43
C ILE A 24 -0.86 11.68 2.61
N PRO A 25 -0.54 12.18 3.82
CA PRO A 25 -0.36 13.61 4.04
C PRO A 25 0.77 14.16 3.15
N PRO A 26 0.64 15.38 2.61
CA PRO A 26 1.63 15.94 1.69
C PRO A 26 3.00 16.18 2.35
N ASP A 27 3.03 16.41 3.67
CA ASP A 27 4.25 16.58 4.45
C ASP A 27 4.94 15.25 4.81
N THR A 28 4.32 14.10 4.55
CA THR A 28 4.91 12.81 4.90
C THR A 28 6.05 12.46 3.94
N ALA A 29 7.23 12.20 4.49
CA ALA A 29 8.36 11.70 3.72
C ALA A 29 8.08 10.29 3.18
N VAL A 30 8.16 10.11 1.86
CA VAL A 30 7.91 8.83 1.18
C VAL A 30 9.10 8.40 0.32
N GLU A 31 9.20 7.10 0.07
CA GLU A 31 10.25 6.49 -0.75
C GLU A 31 9.68 5.45 -1.71
N TRP A 32 10.11 5.50 -2.98
CA TRP A 32 9.72 4.50 -3.97
C TRP A 32 10.69 3.31 -3.92
N LYS A 33 10.15 2.12 -3.62
CA LYS A 33 10.93 0.87 -3.59
C LYS A 33 10.45 -0.10 -4.63
N LYS A 34 11.39 -0.80 -5.27
CA LYS A 34 11.09 -1.98 -6.10
C LYS A 34 11.05 -3.20 -5.19
N GLN A 35 9.86 -3.69 -4.89
CA GLN A 35 9.68 -4.91 -4.12
C GLN A 35 9.61 -6.10 -5.07
N LYS A 36 10.54 -7.05 -4.88
CA LYS A 36 10.50 -8.33 -5.57
C LYS A 36 9.25 -9.09 -5.18
N PHE A 37 8.47 -9.52 -6.17
CA PHE A 37 7.25 -10.29 -5.93
C PHE A 37 7.59 -11.64 -5.29
N ARG A 38 7.04 -11.89 -4.11
CA ARG A 38 7.13 -13.18 -3.39
C ARG A 38 5.76 -13.85 -3.31
N GLY A 39 5.11 -14.05 -4.46
CA GLY A 39 3.86 -14.79 -4.51
C GLY A 39 4.06 -16.29 -4.34
N VAL A 40 3.04 -16.97 -3.81
CA VAL A 40 3.02 -18.41 -3.50
C VAL A 40 3.28 -19.28 -4.75
N CYS A 41 2.97 -18.77 -5.95
CA CYS A 41 3.17 -19.49 -7.20
C CYS A 41 4.40 -19.03 -8.01
N GLY A 42 5.30 -18.21 -7.45
CA GLY A 42 6.56 -17.81 -8.10
C GLY A 42 6.46 -16.96 -9.37
N HIS A 43 5.25 -16.73 -9.90
CA HIS A 43 5.01 -15.95 -11.10
C HIS A 43 4.46 -14.57 -10.73
N GLY A 44 5.31 -13.55 -10.81
CA GLY A 44 4.86 -12.16 -10.76
C GLY A 44 6.01 -11.19 -10.95
N GLU A 45 5.68 -10.06 -11.59
CA GLU A 45 6.65 -9.01 -11.90
C GLU A 45 7.03 -8.23 -10.64
N ASP A 46 8.27 -7.73 -10.60
CA ASP A 46 8.70 -6.78 -9.58
C ASP A 46 7.73 -5.60 -9.52
N LYS A 47 7.27 -5.25 -8.32
CA LYS A 47 6.30 -4.18 -8.14
C LYS A 47 6.98 -2.96 -7.55
N VAL A 48 6.68 -1.80 -8.11
CA VAL A 48 7.00 -0.53 -7.46
C VAL A 48 5.98 -0.31 -6.34
N ILE A 49 6.48 -0.13 -5.13
CA ILE A 49 5.70 0.21 -3.95
C ILE A 49 6.15 1.55 -3.39
N LEU A 50 5.22 2.26 -2.74
CA LEU A 50 5.50 3.49 -2.04
C LEU A 50 5.63 3.20 -0.55
N GLU A 51 6.79 3.38 0.05
CA GLU A 51 7.00 3.19 1.49
C GLU A 51 7.01 4.55 2.21
N LEU A 52 6.37 4.62 3.38
CA LEU A 52 6.45 5.81 4.23
C LEU A 52 7.73 5.75 5.06
N LYS A 53 8.52 6.82 5.08
CA LYS A 53 9.72 6.91 5.95
C LYS A 53 9.35 7.10 7.41
N GLU A 54 8.18 7.70 7.64
CA GLU A 54 7.66 8.03 8.95
C GLU A 54 6.25 7.43 9.12
N PRO A 55 5.86 7.08 10.35
CA PRO A 55 4.49 6.62 10.62
C PRO A 55 3.52 7.75 10.34
N VAL A 56 2.36 7.41 9.76
CA VAL A 56 1.25 8.35 9.67
C VAL A 56 0.16 7.92 10.64
N GLU A 57 -0.28 8.86 11.46
CA GLU A 57 -1.37 8.66 12.41
C GLU A 57 -2.71 8.49 11.67
N CYS A 58 -3.48 7.47 12.04
CA CYS A 58 -4.80 7.26 11.48
C CYS A 58 -5.79 8.30 12.02
N PRO A 59 -6.46 9.08 11.15
CA PRO A 59 -7.37 10.15 11.58
C PRO A 59 -8.61 9.66 12.33
N GLU A 60 -8.94 8.36 12.24
CA GLU A 60 -10.12 7.79 12.89
C GLU A 60 -9.84 7.17 14.26
N CYS A 61 -8.62 6.67 14.49
CA CYS A 61 -8.32 5.91 15.71
C CYS A 61 -6.99 6.25 16.37
N GLY A 62 -6.19 7.15 15.80
CA GLY A 62 -4.89 7.56 16.32
C GLY A 62 -3.77 6.53 16.13
N GLU A 63 -4.01 5.42 15.45
CA GLU A 63 -3.00 4.36 15.27
C GLU A 63 -1.97 4.73 14.20
N GLU A 64 -0.69 4.64 14.54
CA GLU A 64 0.44 4.85 13.63
C GLU A 64 0.56 3.74 12.58
N SER A 65 0.58 4.12 11.30
CA SER A 65 0.55 3.20 10.18
C SER A 65 1.58 3.54 9.11
N TYR A 66 2.38 2.53 8.72
CA TYR A 66 3.36 2.61 7.64
C TYR A 66 2.85 2.00 6.33
N ARG A 67 1.70 1.32 6.38
CA ARG A 67 1.23 0.49 5.29
C ARG A 67 0.52 1.34 4.25
N THR A 68 1.09 1.39 3.05
CA THR A 68 0.43 1.98 1.88
C THR A 68 -0.16 0.88 0.99
N ILE A 69 -1.18 1.25 0.22
CA ILE A 69 -1.70 0.47 -0.89
C ILE A 69 -1.98 1.40 -2.08
N PRO A 70 -1.86 0.93 -3.32
CA PRO A 70 -2.32 1.71 -4.45
C PRO A 70 -3.84 1.87 -4.40
N ARG A 71 -4.37 3.01 -4.85
CA ARG A 71 -5.82 3.32 -4.89
C ARG A 71 -6.60 2.27 -5.68
N ASN A 72 -6.01 1.77 -6.76
CA ASN A 72 -6.59 0.73 -7.62
C ASN A 72 -6.44 -0.69 -7.05
N PHE A 73 -5.90 -0.85 -5.82
CA PHE A 73 -5.75 -2.15 -5.19
C PHE A 73 -7.12 -2.75 -4.80
N ARG A 74 -7.64 -3.61 -5.66
CA ARG A 74 -8.87 -4.39 -5.43
C ARG A 74 -8.62 -5.64 -4.59
N GLY A 75 -8.00 -5.49 -3.41
CA GLY A 75 -7.79 -6.59 -2.45
C GLY A 75 -7.09 -7.83 -3.05
N PRO A 76 -7.01 -8.95 -2.33
CA PRO A 76 -6.84 -10.22 -2.99
C PRO A 76 -8.13 -10.49 -3.76
N THR A 77 -8.16 -10.17 -5.06
CA THR A 77 -9.02 -10.96 -5.96
C THR A 77 -8.66 -12.41 -5.68
N SER A 78 -9.65 -13.22 -5.29
CA SER A 78 -9.55 -14.67 -5.23
C SER A 78 -9.12 -15.18 -6.61
N LYS A 79 -7.84 -15.06 -6.95
CA LYS A 79 -7.25 -15.76 -8.07
C LYS A 79 -7.14 -17.19 -7.58
N SER A 80 -8.21 -17.94 -7.78
CA SER A 80 -8.10 -19.37 -8.00
C SER A 80 -6.97 -19.56 -9.01
N CYS A 81 -5.90 -20.18 -8.56
CA CYS A 81 -4.90 -20.69 -9.49
C CYS A 81 -5.65 -21.70 -10.35
N SER A 82 -5.94 -21.33 -11.60
CA SER A 82 -6.49 -22.27 -12.57
C SER A 82 -5.31 -23.18 -12.91
N VAL A 83 -5.40 -24.42 -12.44
CA VAL A 83 -4.50 -25.53 -12.78
C VAL A 83 -4.48 -25.79 -14.27
#